data_AF-A0A2T1GDF9-F1
#
_entry.id   AF-A0A2T1GDF9-F1
#
_cell.length_a   1.000
_cell.length_b   1.000
_cell.length_c   1.000
_cell.angle_alpha   90.00
_cell.angle_beta   90.00
_cell.angle_gamma   90.00
#
_symmetry.space_group_name_H-M   'P 1'
#
loop_
_entity.id
_entity.type
_entity.pdbx_description
1 polymer ?
#
loop_
_entity_poly.entity_id
_entity_poly.type
_entity_poly.pdbx_seq_one_letter_code
_entity_poly.pdbx_strand_id
1 'polypeptide(L)'
;MTISSSSDTSADIVLETLEIPPTSAGAESPVATRQTSSMWGTFFSTFITIFLAEMGDKTQLATLLLSAQSQSPWIVFVGAGTALVATSLVGVLLGRYLAKVLSPRTLDIAAGALLMIVSILLLGDVVQL
;
A
#
# COMPACT_ATOMS: atom_id res chain seq x y z
N MET A 1 70.52 26.72 -43.79
CA MET A 1 69.42 27.70 -43.58
C MET A 1 68.20 27.11 -44.27
N THR A 2 67.00 27.33 -43.70
CA THR A 2 65.69 27.10 -44.34
C THR A 2 64.93 25.83 -43.84
N ILE A 3 64.23 26.08 -42.73
CA ILE A 3 62.82 25.75 -42.35
C ILE A 3 62.40 24.36 -41.81
N SER A 4 61.94 24.46 -40.56
CA SER A 4 60.97 23.64 -39.83
C SER A 4 59.67 23.36 -40.60
N SER A 5 59.15 22.15 -40.48
CA SER A 5 57.71 21.94 -40.17
C SER A 5 57.49 20.51 -39.67
N SER A 6 57.71 20.29 -38.38
CA SER A 6 57.25 19.10 -37.67
C SER A 6 55.80 19.32 -37.25
N SER A 7 54.87 19.18 -38.19
CA SER A 7 53.42 19.36 -38.00
C SER A 7 52.69 18.06 -37.68
N ASP A 8 53.30 17.14 -36.92
CA ASP A 8 52.69 15.87 -36.52
C ASP A 8 52.50 15.73 -35.00
N THR A 9 52.60 16.82 -34.23
CA THR A 9 52.37 16.77 -32.76
C THR A 9 50.90 16.77 -32.36
N SER A 10 49.98 17.05 -33.29
CA SER A 10 48.54 17.15 -32.97
C SER A 10 47.76 15.84 -33.10
N ALA A 11 48.28 14.83 -33.80
CA ALA A 11 47.58 13.56 -33.98
C ALA A 11 47.80 12.57 -32.82
N ASP A 12 48.95 12.63 -32.16
CA ASP A 12 49.30 11.70 -31.08
C ASP A 12 48.61 12.04 -29.74
N ILE A 13 48.37 13.33 -29.47
CA ILE A 13 47.70 13.76 -28.21
C ILE A 13 46.22 13.35 -28.18
N VAL A 14 45.59 13.13 -29.34
CA VAL A 14 44.17 12.73 -29.42
C VAL A 14 44.00 11.22 -29.24
N LEU A 15 45.00 10.41 -29.58
CA LEU A 15 44.91 8.94 -29.50
C LEU A 15 45.31 8.35 -28.13
N GLU A 16 45.96 9.10 -27.24
CA GLU A 16 46.23 8.66 -25.87
C GLU A 16 45.02 8.85 -24.91
N THR A 17 44.00 9.61 -25.33
CA THR A 17 42.74 9.77 -24.57
C THR A 17 41.69 8.69 -24.91
N LEU A 18 41.98 7.76 -25.83
CA LEU A 18 41.05 6.67 -26.22
C LEU A 18 41.41 5.29 -25.65
N GLU A 19 42.36 5.18 -24.72
CA GLU A 19 42.42 4.02 -23.83
C GLU A 19 41.40 4.18 -22.70
N ILE A 20 40.16 3.84 -23.04
CA ILE A 20 39.10 3.58 -22.07
C ILE A 20 39.63 2.45 -21.16
N PRO A 21 39.85 2.67 -19.85
CA PRO A 21 40.16 1.56 -18.95
C PRO A 21 39.03 0.53 -19.05
N PRO A 22 39.28 -0.79 -18.93
CA PRO A 22 38.19 -1.72 -18.64
C PRO A 22 37.68 -1.38 -17.24
N THR A 23 36.83 -0.36 -17.14
CA THR A 23 35.91 -0.15 -16.04
C THR A 23 34.86 -1.25 -16.19
N SER A 24 35.29 -2.45 -15.84
CA SER A 24 34.50 -3.42 -15.10
C SER A 24 34.20 -2.81 -13.71
N ALA A 25 33.50 -1.68 -13.66
CA ALA A 25 32.76 -1.28 -12.49
C ALA A 25 31.31 -1.62 -12.82
N GLY A 26 30.81 -2.61 -12.09
CA GLY A 26 29.56 -3.27 -12.36
C GLY A 26 28.45 -2.31 -12.68
N ALA A 27 27.68 -2.67 -13.70
CA ALA A 27 26.27 -2.41 -13.69
C ALA A 27 25.70 -2.93 -12.36
N GLU A 28 25.71 -2.11 -11.31
CA GLU A 28 24.75 -2.23 -10.23
C GLU A 28 23.39 -1.82 -10.82
N SER A 29 22.87 -2.68 -11.70
CA SER A 29 21.44 -2.75 -11.87
C SER A 29 20.90 -2.99 -10.46
N PRO A 30 19.95 -2.20 -9.94
CA PRO A 30 19.28 -2.59 -8.72
C PRO A 30 18.68 -3.95 -9.04
N VAL A 31 19.24 -5.00 -8.41
CA VAL A 31 18.66 -6.33 -8.45
C VAL A 31 17.34 -6.15 -7.76
N ALA A 32 16.31 -5.83 -8.55
CA ALA A 32 14.94 -5.99 -8.18
C ALA A 32 14.82 -7.49 -7.95
N THR A 33 15.10 -7.89 -6.71
CA THR A 33 14.87 -9.23 -6.20
C THR A 33 13.42 -9.49 -6.54
N ARG A 34 13.18 -10.27 -7.60
CA ARG A 34 11.85 -10.68 -8.00
C ARG A 34 11.38 -11.54 -6.84
N GLN A 35 10.68 -10.90 -5.90
CA GLN A 35 10.15 -11.55 -4.73
C GLN A 35 9.10 -12.51 -5.27
N THR A 36 9.50 -13.74 -5.56
CA THR A 36 8.62 -14.83 -5.89
C THR A 36 7.90 -15.18 -4.59
N SER A 37 6.97 -14.32 -4.18
CA SER A 37 6.13 -14.57 -3.02
C SER A 37 5.35 -15.83 -3.35
N SER A 38 5.66 -16.91 -2.64
CA SER A 38 4.84 -18.11 -2.64
C SER A 38 3.40 -17.68 -2.46
N MET A 39 2.46 -18.16 -3.29
CA MET A 39 1.05 -17.78 -3.17
C MET A 39 0.51 -18.03 -1.75
N TRP A 40 1.02 -19.08 -1.10
CA TRP A 40 0.80 -19.35 0.31
C TRP A 40 1.38 -18.27 1.22
N GLY A 41 2.61 -17.81 0.95
CA GLY A 41 3.23 -16.70 1.68
C GLY A 41 2.41 -15.41 1.58
N THR A 42 1.89 -15.09 0.39
CA THR A 42 1.00 -13.92 0.21
C THR A 42 -0.33 -14.13 0.95
N PHE A 43 -0.95 -15.30 0.85
CA PHE A 43 -2.19 -15.61 1.56
C PHE A 43 -2.04 -15.47 3.08
N PHE A 44 -1.03 -16.12 3.68
CA PHE A 44 -0.80 -16.04 5.12
C PHE A 44 -0.37 -14.64 5.56
N SER A 45 0.44 -13.93 4.77
CA SER A 45 0.81 -12.55 5.08
C SER A 45 -0.42 -11.64 5.11
N THR A 46 -1.25 -11.68 4.07
CA THR A 46 -2.47 -10.86 4.00
C THR A 46 -3.48 -11.28 5.08
N PHE A 47 -3.66 -12.59 5.31
CA PHE A 47 -4.53 -13.11 6.35
C PHE A 47 -4.08 -12.63 7.74
N ILE A 48 -2.81 -12.82 8.11
CA ILE A 48 -2.30 -12.40 9.42
C ILE A 48 -2.39 -10.88 9.58
N THR A 49 -2.00 -10.09 8.57
CA THR A 49 -2.08 -8.63 8.64
C THR A 49 -3.51 -8.15 8.85
N ILE A 50 -4.48 -8.66 8.08
CA ILE A 50 -5.89 -8.29 8.21
C ILE A 50 -6.46 -8.82 9.53
N PHE A 51 -6.17 -10.07 9.88
CA PHE A 51 -6.63 -10.69 11.12
C PHE A 51 -6.15 -9.91 12.35
N LEU A 52 -4.87 -9.51 12.42
CA LEU A 52 -4.38 -8.67 13.51
C LEU A 52 -4.99 -7.27 13.51
N ALA A 53 -5.24 -6.68 12.33
CA ALA A 53 -5.89 -5.38 12.23
C ALA A 53 -7.35 -5.41 12.69
N GLU A 54 -8.03 -6.54 12.50
CA GLU A 54 -9.44 -6.75 12.83
C GLU A 54 -9.67 -7.43 14.19
N MET A 55 -8.64 -8.05 14.78
CA MET A 55 -8.75 -8.78 16.05
C MET A 55 -9.09 -7.85 17.19
N GLY A 56 -10.26 -8.06 17.78
CA GLY A 56 -10.75 -7.25 18.89
C GLY A 56 -11.51 -5.99 18.47
N ASP A 57 -11.98 -5.92 17.21
CA ASP A 57 -12.94 -4.89 16.84
C ASP A 57 -14.19 -4.96 17.74
N LYS A 58 -14.76 -3.78 18.03
CA LYS A 58 -15.97 -3.64 18.83
C LYS A 58 -17.12 -4.46 18.26
N THR A 59 -17.17 -4.65 16.94
CA THR A 59 -18.17 -5.50 16.28
C THR A 59 -18.03 -6.97 16.66
N GLN A 60 -16.80 -7.48 16.86
CA GLN A 60 -16.56 -8.86 17.29
C GLN A 60 -17.02 -9.10 18.73
N LEU A 61 -16.70 -8.17 19.65
CA LEU A 61 -17.18 -8.24 21.03
C LEU A 61 -18.70 -8.07 21.12
N ALA A 62 -19.29 -7.16 20.35
CA ALA A 62 -20.75 -6.99 20.29
C ALA A 62 -21.44 -8.27 19.79
N THR A 63 -20.92 -8.90 18.75
CA THR A 63 -21.44 -10.17 18.22
C THR A 63 -21.28 -11.31 19.22
N LEU A 64 -20.13 -11.39 19.91
CA LEU A 64 -19.89 -12.40 20.93
C LEU A 64 -20.83 -12.23 22.13
N LEU A 65 -21.02 -11.01 22.63
CA LEU A 65 -21.95 -10.70 23.73
C LEU A 65 -23.41 -10.96 23.34
N LEU A 66 -23.79 -10.63 22.11
CA LEU A 66 -25.11 -10.94 21.58
C LEU A 66 -25.32 -12.45 21.45
N SER A 67 -24.29 -13.18 21.01
CA SER A 67 -24.32 -14.64 20.93
C SER A 67 -24.37 -15.29 22.31
N ALA A 68 -23.68 -14.73 23.30
CA ALA A 68 -23.66 -15.24 24.68
C ALA A 68 -25.00 -15.04 25.39
N GLN A 69 -25.75 -13.99 25.04
CA GLN A 69 -27.09 -13.72 25.59
C GLN A 69 -28.21 -14.43 24.83
N SER A 70 -27.96 -14.88 23.60
CA SER A 70 -28.95 -15.59 22.80
C SER A 70 -29.05 -17.06 23.19
N GLN A 71 -30.28 -17.55 23.34
CA GLN A 71 -30.58 -18.97 23.52
C GLN A 71 -30.23 -19.81 22.27
N SER A 72 -29.96 -19.16 21.13
CA SER A 72 -29.56 -19.80 19.87
C SER A 72 -28.39 -19.03 19.21
N PRO A 73 -27.14 -19.49 19.39
CA PRO A 73 -25.96 -18.81 18.85
C PRO A 73 -25.91 -18.84 17.31
N TRP A 74 -26.49 -19.88 16.69
CA TRP A 74 -26.55 -20.00 15.23
C TRP A 74 -27.37 -18.89 14.56
N ILE A 75 -28.46 -18.44 15.19
CA ILE A 75 -29.28 -17.35 14.67
C ILE A 75 -28.50 -16.03 14.71
N VAL A 76 -27.73 -15.79 15.77
CA VAL A 76 -26.88 -14.59 15.88
C VAL A 76 -25.79 -14.61 14.82
N PHE A 77 -25.15 -15.75 14.59
CA PHE A 77 -24.14 -15.89 13.55
C PHE A 77 -24.69 -15.55 12.15
N VAL A 78 -25.84 -16.16 11.78
CA VAL A 78 -26.47 -15.89 10.48
C VAL A 78 -26.96 -14.45 10.38
N GLY A 79 -27.53 -13.90 11.46
CA GLY A 79 -27.99 -12.51 11.50
C GLY A 79 -26.85 -11.52 11.34
N ALA A 80 -25.78 -11.65 12.12
CA ALA A 80 -24.58 -10.81 12.04
C ALA A 80 -23.88 -10.96 10.68
N GLY A 81 -23.75 -12.18 10.16
CA GLY A 81 -23.20 -12.43 8.82
C GLY A 81 -24.02 -11.78 7.71
N THR A 82 -25.35 -11.89 7.77
CA THR A 82 -26.25 -11.24 6.80
C THR A 82 -26.18 -9.72 6.90
N ALA A 83 -26.15 -9.18 8.12
CA ALA A 83 -26.01 -7.74 8.35
C ALA A 83 -24.68 -7.20 7.80
N LEU A 84 -23.58 -7.94 7.98
CA LEU A 84 -22.27 -7.59 7.44
C LEU A 84 -22.30 -7.54 5.91
N VAL A 85 -22.80 -8.61 5.27
CA VAL A 85 -22.93 -8.67 3.80
C VAL A 85 -23.81 -7.54 3.27
N ALA A 86 -24.95 -7.28 3.91
CA ALA A 86 -25.85 -6.19 3.53
C ALA A 86 -25.16 -4.82 3.64
N THR A 87 -24.46 -4.58 4.75
CA THR A 87 -23.74 -3.32 4.98
C THR A 87 -22.61 -3.14 3.96
N SER A 88 -21.83 -4.18 3.68
CA SER A 88 -20.79 -4.15 2.64
C SER A 88 -21.39 -3.89 1.26
N LEU A 89 -22.53 -4.52 0.92
CA LEU A 89 -23.19 -4.30 -0.35
C LEU A 89 -23.63 -2.85 -0.52
N VAL A 90 -24.27 -2.27 0.51
CA VAL A 90 -24.65 -0.85 0.54
C VAL A 90 -23.43 0.05 0.39
N GLY A 91 -22.35 -0.24 1.13
CA GLY A 91 -21.10 0.50 1.06
C GLY A 91 -20.46 0.46 -0.34
N VAL A 92 -20.46 -0.69 -1.00
CA VAL A 92 -19.93 -0.84 -2.37
C VAL A 92 -20.82 -0.12 -3.39
N LEU A 93 -22.14 -0.23 -3.30
CA LEU A 93 -23.07 0.47 -4.18
C LEU A 93 -22.90 1.99 -4.07
N LEU A 94 -22.86 2.49 -2.84
CA LEU A 94 -22.67 3.90 -2.55
C LEU A 94 -21.27 4.36 -3.01
N GLY A 95 -20.21 3.65 -2.65
CA GLY A 95 -18.84 3.95 -3.08
C GLY A 95 -18.70 3.98 -4.61
N ARG A 96 -19.30 3.02 -5.32
CA ARG A 96 -19.33 3.01 -6.79
C ARG A 96 -20.10 4.19 -7.37
N TYR A 97 -21.18 4.62 -6.73
CA TYR A 97 -21.92 5.81 -7.14
C TYR A 97 -21.08 7.08 -6.95
N LEU A 98 -20.48 7.26 -5.76
CA LEU A 98 -19.61 8.40 -5.48
C LEU A 98 -18.40 8.45 -6.42
N ALA A 99 -17.78 7.31 -6.73
CA ALA A 99 -16.66 7.21 -7.67
C ALA A 99 -17.01 7.62 -9.12
N LYS A 100 -18.29 7.59 -9.50
CA LYS A 100 -18.74 8.09 -10.81
C LYS A 100 -18.98 9.59 -10.83
N VAL A 101 -19.38 10.17 -9.69
CA VAL A 101 -19.78 11.57 -9.58
C VAL A 101 -18.61 12.46 -9.18
N LEU A 102 -17.68 11.95 -8.36
CA LEU A 102 -16.58 12.73 -7.77
C LEU A 102 -15.24 12.34 -8.38
N SER A 103 -14.34 13.33 -8.46
CA SER A 103 -12.96 13.07 -8.88
C SER A 103 -12.21 12.21 -7.85
N PRO A 104 -11.27 11.34 -8.27
CA PRO A 104 -10.51 10.49 -7.34
C PRO A 104 -9.82 11.27 -6.23
N ARG A 105 -9.25 12.44 -6.57
CA ARG A 105 -8.57 13.32 -5.62
C ARG A 105 -9.51 13.86 -4.54
N THR A 106 -10.76 14.14 -4.89
CA THR A 106 -11.77 14.59 -3.91
C THR A 106 -12.12 13.45 -2.94
N LEU A 107 -12.21 12.21 -3.43
CA LEU A 107 -12.51 11.04 -2.60
C LEU A 107 -11.39 10.76 -1.59
N ASP A 108 -10.13 10.82 -2.01
CA ASP A 108 -9.00 10.57 -1.12
C ASP A 108 -8.92 11.62 0.00
N ILE A 109 -9.07 12.90 -0.36
CA ILE A 109 -9.07 14.00 0.62
C ILE A 109 -10.28 13.87 1.55
N ALA A 110 -11.46 13.57 1.02
CA ALA A 110 -12.67 13.41 1.83
C ALA A 110 -12.57 12.23 2.80
N ALA A 111 -12.05 11.08 2.35
CA ALA A 111 -11.84 9.90 3.18
C ALA A 111 -10.86 10.21 4.32
N GLY A 112 -9.72 10.84 4.01
CA GLY A 112 -8.73 11.24 5.02
C GLY A 112 -9.29 12.27 6.01
N ALA A 113 -10.02 13.27 5.53
CA ALA A 113 -10.64 14.28 6.39
C ALA A 113 -11.72 13.68 7.31
N LEU A 114 -12.58 12.81 6.77
CA LEU A 114 -13.60 12.11 7.55
C LEU A 114 -12.96 11.26 8.64
N LEU A 115 -11.90 10.53 8.30
CA LEU A 115 -11.16 9.69 9.24
C LEU A 115 -10.47 10.52 10.34
N MET A 116 -9.88 11.67 9.98
CA MET A 116 -9.30 12.61 10.94
C MET A 116 -10.37 13.17 11.89
N ILE A 117 -11.54 13.55 11.38
CA ILE A 117 -12.66 14.05 12.20
C ILE A 117 -13.11 12.98 13.19
N VAL A 118 -13.39 11.75 12.72
CA VAL A 118 -13.81 10.64 13.59
C VAL A 118 -12.75 10.34 14.65
N SER A 119 -11.47 10.38 14.28
CA SER A 119 -10.37 10.19 15.23
C SER A 119 -10.34 11.26 16.33
N ILE A 120 -10.56 12.53 15.99
CA ILE A 120 -10.58 13.63 16.96
C ILE A 120 -11.81 13.52 17.87
N LEU A 121 -12.97 13.19 17.29
CA LEU A 121 -14.21 13.01 18.05
C LEU A 121 -14.08 11.88 19.07
N LEU A 122 -13.56 10.71 18.66
CA LEU A 122 -13.35 9.61 19.60
C LEU A 122 -12.30 9.94 20.67
N LEU A 123 -11.24 10.68 20.32
CA LEU A 123 -10.26 11.11 21.31
C LEU A 123 -10.89 12.06 22.34
N GLY A 124 -11.76 12.97 21.89
CA GLY A 124 -12.53 13.85 22.76
C GLY A 124 -13.44 13.09 23.73
N ASP A 125 -14.22 12.13 23.22
CA ASP A 125 -15.08 11.28 24.04
C ASP A 125 -14.27 10.50 25.10
N VAL A 126 -13.10 9.96 24.72
CA VAL A 126 -12.24 9.21 25.64
C VAL A 126 -11.61 10.10 26.73
N VAL A 127 -11.25 11.35 26.41
CA VAL A 127 -10.63 12.29 27.37
C VAL A 127 -11.66 12.85 28.35
N GLN A 128 -12.94 12.87 27.98
CA GLN A 128 -14.04 13.34 28.84
C GLN A 128 -14.65 12.24 29.74
N LEU A 129 -14.25 10.98 29.56
CA LEU A 129 -14.60 9.84 30.41
C LEU A 129 -13.65 9.70 31.61
#